data_AF-A0A7S1K3M3-F1
#
_entry.id   AF-A0A7S1K3M3-F1
#
_cell.length_a   1.000
_cell.length_b   1.000
_cell.length_c   1.000
_cell.angle_alpha   90.00
_cell.angle_beta   90.00
_cell.angle_gamma   90.00
#
_symmetry.space_group_name_H-M   'P 1'
#
loop_
_entity.id
_entity.type
_entity.pdbx_description
1 polymer ?
#
loop_
_entity_poly.entity_id
_entity_poly.type
_entity_poly.pdbx_seq_one_letter_code
_entity_poly.pdbx_strand_id
1 'polypeptide(L)'
;MGYAFILCGTAAVIWPPIDFLLRPLDALPWAQGGIKLLIEGIIKLPVFLLTFVMPFLVVEMVAGLLGEASFIVRAYRQCWVGSDDLGNLLRSVGRWSGLRVVQWIGLIFLECDVALLIIGGICTAWIWSSEEISAQLGEGFSFWPLCILLSVCLGKWCLLTLGELMYVLLLIDGRVGYLLRLLYVIEKGGCWDRCVSLIHYLKHSRLLPSLPIVITAYDLQQVGGRAVSSSRPQAARQYSLFSHRLSDKSARLSRVKGEDHLGGSADSDALTYFSIDLGDPDPPTKRDEYVYSSFTDIIVVLIDRDFVNGFDFRLRPHFTLPDDLIIPPPKEYQLTQDVMRQPRGQWKGCRKADEWSVDGASMEWDGTILILCGDKAADDFLVRVDSSLKICTTEPPVAWKRRPDERYPRTAALIRQKVVAA
;
A
#
# COMPACT_ATOMS: atom_id res chain seq x y z
N MET A 1 9.61 7.62 41.18
CA MET A 1 9.67 6.60 40.10
C MET A 1 9.42 7.17 38.69
N GLY A 2 8.78 8.34 38.51
CA GLY A 2 8.60 8.96 37.18
C GLY A 2 9.90 9.43 36.50
N TYR A 3 10.89 9.85 37.29
CA TYR A 3 12.20 10.35 36.80
C TYR A 3 12.99 9.33 35.97
N ALA A 4 12.97 8.03 36.32
CA ALA A 4 13.75 7.00 35.62
C ALA A 4 13.19 6.64 34.24
N PHE A 5 11.88 6.79 34.03
CA PHE A 5 11.21 6.42 32.77
C PHE A 5 11.29 7.53 31.72
N ILE A 6 11.30 8.80 32.14
CA ILE A 6 11.55 9.94 31.25
C ILE A 6 13.00 9.93 30.77
N LEU A 7 13.95 9.57 31.65
CA LEU A 7 15.36 9.31 31.30
C LEU A 7 15.52 8.23 30.22
N CYS A 8 14.72 7.16 30.24
CA CYS A 8 14.75 6.14 29.19
C CYS A 8 14.09 6.58 27.87
N GLY A 9 13.02 7.38 27.94
CA GLY A 9 12.26 7.82 26.76
C GLY A 9 13.00 8.85 25.90
N THR A 10 13.67 9.82 26.51
CA THR A 10 14.45 10.84 25.78
C THR A 10 15.85 10.35 25.39
N ALA A 11 16.46 9.45 26.17
CA ALA A 11 17.67 8.75 25.76
C ALA A 11 17.43 8.02 24.43
N ALA A 12 16.31 7.30 24.26
CA ALA A 12 16.00 6.55 23.04
C ALA A 12 15.80 7.40 21.77
N VAL A 13 15.51 8.70 21.90
CA VAL A 13 15.29 9.62 20.77
C VAL A 13 16.61 10.30 20.35
N ILE A 14 17.54 10.51 21.29
CA ILE A 14 18.85 11.17 21.03
C ILE A 14 19.96 10.13 20.74
N TRP A 15 19.81 8.87 21.19
CA TRP A 15 20.80 7.79 21.01
C TRP A 15 21.08 7.39 19.55
N PRO A 16 20.06 7.17 18.68
CA PRO A 16 20.27 6.60 17.36
C PRO A 16 21.17 7.41 16.40
N PRO A 17 21.09 8.76 16.34
CA PRO A 17 21.92 9.53 15.40
C PRO A 17 23.40 9.60 15.78
N ILE A 18 23.78 9.34 17.03
CA ILE A 18 25.18 9.36 17.48
C ILE A 18 25.86 8.01 17.24
N ASP A 19 25.16 6.89 17.42
CA ASP A 19 25.69 5.56 17.09
C ASP A 19 26.00 5.41 15.59
N PHE A 20 25.26 6.13 14.74
CA PHE A 20 25.53 6.19 13.30
C PHE A 20 26.85 6.92 12.96
N LEU A 21 27.24 7.92 13.75
CA LEU A 21 28.52 8.64 13.61
C LEU A 21 29.71 7.87 14.20
N LEU A 22 29.45 6.92 15.10
CA LEU A 22 30.48 6.11 15.78
C LEU A 22 30.77 4.77 15.08
N ARG A 23 29.86 4.27 14.23
CA ARG A 23 30.06 3.04 13.44
C ARG A 23 31.38 2.95 12.65
N PRO A 24 31.92 4.03 12.06
CA PRO A 24 33.21 3.96 11.37
C PRO A 24 34.41 3.73 12.32
N LEU A 25 34.26 4.04 13.61
CA LEU A 25 35.32 3.90 14.63
C LEU A 25 35.42 2.49 15.21
N ASP A 26 34.40 1.64 15.02
CA ASP A 26 34.42 0.23 15.46
C ASP A 26 35.47 -0.62 14.73
N ALA A 27 36.06 -0.09 13.65
CA ALA A 27 37.16 -0.72 12.91
C ALA A 27 38.57 -0.46 13.51
N LEU A 28 38.70 0.39 14.54
CA LEU A 28 40.00 0.81 15.10
C LEU A 28 40.07 0.55 16.63
N PRO A 29 40.37 -0.70 17.04
CA PRO A 29 40.28 -1.14 18.45
C PRO A 29 41.24 -0.40 19.41
N TRP A 30 42.33 0.20 18.91
CA TRP A 30 43.28 0.95 19.74
C TRP A 30 42.86 2.39 20.04
N ALA A 31 41.88 2.94 19.31
CA ALA A 31 41.36 4.30 19.52
C ALA A 31 40.11 4.33 20.43
N GLN A 32 39.57 3.16 20.77
CA GLN A 32 38.23 2.98 21.32
C GLN A 32 38.09 3.44 22.78
N GLY A 33 39.16 3.37 23.58
CA GLY A 33 39.12 3.78 24.99
C GLY A 33 39.14 5.30 25.17
N GLY A 34 40.07 5.98 24.50
CA GLY A 34 40.26 7.43 24.65
C GLY A 34 39.17 8.24 23.97
N ILE A 35 38.81 7.93 22.73
CA ILE A 35 37.84 8.71 21.95
C ILE A 35 36.41 8.52 22.48
N LYS A 36 36.05 7.31 22.92
CA LYS A 36 34.74 7.06 23.53
C LYS A 36 34.60 7.80 24.85
N LEU A 37 35.63 7.78 25.70
CA LEU A 37 35.61 8.49 26.97
C LEU A 37 35.60 10.02 26.77
N LEU A 38 36.23 10.51 25.70
CA LEU A 38 36.21 11.92 25.30
C LEU A 38 34.83 12.34 24.75
N ILE A 39 34.22 11.54 23.88
CA ILE A 39 32.89 11.83 23.32
C ILE A 39 31.80 11.69 24.39
N GLU A 40 31.83 10.64 25.21
CA GLU A 40 30.81 10.42 26.25
C GLU A 40 31.00 11.32 27.48
N GLY A 41 32.24 11.54 27.91
CA GLY A 41 32.54 12.34 29.10
C GLY A 41 32.65 13.84 28.84
N ILE A 42 33.21 14.26 27.70
CA ILE A 42 33.53 15.69 27.44
C ILE A 42 32.51 16.34 26.50
N ILE A 43 31.83 15.59 25.63
CA ILE A 43 30.85 16.16 24.69
C ILE A 43 29.43 15.84 25.12
N LYS A 44 29.08 14.57 25.35
CA LYS A 44 27.71 14.18 25.72
C LYS A 44 27.31 14.72 27.09
N LEU A 45 28.15 14.55 28.12
CA LEU A 45 27.82 14.98 29.47
C LEU A 45 27.65 16.52 29.57
N PRO A 46 28.53 17.36 28.99
CA PRO A 46 28.35 18.81 29.04
C PRO A 46 27.23 19.29 28.14
N VAL A 47 26.97 18.70 26.97
CA VAL A 47 25.84 19.09 26.12
C VAL A 47 24.51 18.71 26.77
N PHE A 48 24.43 17.52 27.39
CA PHE A 48 23.27 17.07 28.14
C PHE A 48 23.05 17.92 29.41
N LEU A 49 24.11 18.21 30.16
CA LEU A 49 24.07 19.17 31.26
C LEU A 49 23.72 20.57 30.74
N LEU A 50 24.22 21.04 29.60
CA LEU A 50 23.89 22.37 29.07
C LEU A 50 22.41 22.44 28.71
N THR A 51 21.86 21.43 28.04
CA THR A 51 20.44 21.46 27.60
C THR A 51 19.46 21.30 28.75
N PHE A 52 19.83 20.62 29.84
CA PHE A 52 18.95 20.45 31.01
C PHE A 52 19.21 21.46 32.14
N VAL A 53 20.48 21.77 32.39
CA VAL A 53 20.92 22.62 33.52
C VAL A 53 20.95 24.09 33.13
N MET A 54 21.21 24.47 31.87
CA MET A 54 21.11 25.91 31.51
C MET A 54 19.70 26.45 31.66
N PRO A 55 18.63 25.81 31.17
CA PRO A 55 17.28 26.34 31.41
C PRO A 55 16.97 26.44 32.90
N PHE A 56 17.44 25.48 33.70
CA PHE A 56 17.21 25.46 35.14
C PHE A 56 17.99 26.56 35.88
N LEU A 57 19.29 26.70 35.62
CA LEU A 57 20.15 27.74 36.21
C LEU A 57 19.74 29.13 35.73
N VAL A 58 19.38 29.29 34.45
CA VAL A 58 18.88 30.56 33.93
C VAL A 58 17.55 30.92 34.58
N VAL A 59 16.63 29.97 34.75
CA VAL A 59 15.35 30.22 35.43
C VAL A 59 15.54 30.50 36.92
N GLU A 60 16.41 29.78 37.61
CA GLU A 60 16.70 29.98 39.04
C GLU A 60 17.44 31.30 39.28
N MET A 61 18.39 31.65 38.42
CA MET A 61 19.09 32.94 38.43
C MET A 61 18.12 34.10 38.13
N VAL A 62 17.25 33.94 37.14
CA VAL A 62 16.20 34.92 36.80
C VAL A 62 15.14 35.02 37.91
N ALA A 63 14.82 33.93 38.59
CA ALA A 63 13.91 33.92 39.75
C ALA A 63 14.53 34.59 40.98
N GLY A 64 15.83 34.41 41.20
CA GLY A 64 16.59 35.11 42.23
C GLY A 64 16.72 36.61 41.96
N LEU A 65 16.91 37.00 40.70
CA LEU A 65 17.04 38.40 40.27
C LEU A 65 15.71 39.16 40.22
N LEU A 66 14.64 38.53 39.75
CA LEU A 66 13.33 39.19 39.57
C LEU A 66 12.37 38.96 40.76
N GLY A 67 12.76 38.13 41.73
CA GLY A 67 11.94 37.70 42.87
C GLY A 67 10.87 36.68 42.47
N GLU A 68 10.50 35.78 43.39
CA GLU A 68 9.52 34.70 43.14
C GLU A 68 8.15 35.20 42.66
N ALA A 69 7.81 36.45 42.94
CA ALA A 69 6.56 37.08 42.51
C ALA A 69 6.55 37.46 41.02
N SER A 70 7.69 37.40 40.32
CA SER A 70 7.84 37.76 38.91
C SER A 70 6.89 37.00 37.99
N PHE A 71 6.28 37.74 37.06
CA PHE A 71 5.40 37.18 36.04
C PHE A 71 6.09 36.11 35.19
N ILE A 72 7.39 36.28 34.90
CA ILE A 72 8.17 35.34 34.08
C ILE A 72 8.33 34.00 34.80
N VAL A 73 8.60 34.01 36.12
CA VAL A 73 8.75 32.80 36.94
C VAL A 73 7.43 32.04 37.03
N ARG A 74 6.30 32.74 37.16
CA ARG A 74 4.96 32.13 37.19
C ARG A 74 4.57 31.53 35.84
N ALA A 75 4.82 32.24 34.75
CA ALA A 75 4.53 31.77 33.39
C ALA A 75 5.34 30.52 33.05
N TYR A 76 6.63 30.49 33.43
CA TYR A 76 7.49 29.32 33.24
C TYR A 76 7.00 28.10 34.05
N ARG A 77 6.64 28.28 35.33
CA ARG A 77 6.06 27.20 36.15
C ARG A 77 4.76 26.66 35.56
N GLN A 78 3.88 27.53 35.06
CA GLN A 78 2.63 27.10 34.42
C GLN A 78 2.90 26.33 33.13
N CYS A 79 3.87 26.76 32.32
CA CYS A 79 4.30 26.06 31.12
C CYS A 79 4.86 24.67 31.46
N TRP A 80 5.64 24.56 32.55
CA TRP A 80 6.20 23.29 33.02
C TRP A 80 5.12 22.32 33.53
N VAL A 81 4.17 22.80 34.33
CA VAL A 81 3.03 21.99 34.80
C VAL A 81 2.20 21.49 33.60
N GLY A 82 2.01 22.34 32.57
CA GLY A 82 1.37 21.93 31.32
C GLY A 82 2.15 20.86 30.54
N SER A 83 3.48 20.88 30.59
CA SER A 83 4.34 19.85 29.98
C SER A 83 4.26 18.50 30.69
N ASP A 84 4.18 18.50 32.03
CA ASP A 84 4.01 17.27 32.82
C ASP A 84 2.60 16.66 32.59
N ASP A 85 1.59 17.51 32.44
CA ASP A 85 0.24 17.10 32.04
C ASP A 85 0.20 16.56 30.60
N LEU A 86 1.02 17.09 29.68
CA LEU A 86 1.17 16.58 28.31
C LEU A 86 1.72 15.14 28.29
N GLY A 87 2.66 14.81 29.17
CA GLY A 87 3.18 13.45 29.32
C GLY A 87 2.10 12.45 29.77
N ASN A 88 1.19 12.90 30.64
CA ASN A 88 0.04 12.12 31.09
C ASN A 88 -1.08 12.05 30.03
N LEU A 89 -1.27 13.12 29.26
CA LEU A 89 -2.25 13.20 28.17
C LEU A 89 -1.86 12.30 27.00
N LEU A 90 -0.59 12.28 26.61
CA LEU A 90 -0.03 11.40 25.57
C LEU A 90 -0.21 9.90 25.92
N ARG A 91 -0.21 9.58 27.22
CA ARG A 91 -0.54 8.25 27.74
C ARG A 91 -2.00 7.83 27.51
N SER A 92 -2.90 8.77 27.24
CA SER A 92 -4.34 8.53 27.05
C SER A 92 -4.80 8.49 25.58
N VAL A 93 -3.88 8.61 24.62
CA VAL A 93 -4.14 8.88 23.17
C VAL A 93 -4.75 7.71 22.38
N GLY A 94 -5.20 6.63 23.02
CA GLY A 94 -5.90 5.53 22.35
C GLY A 94 -7.21 5.89 21.62
N ARG A 95 -7.62 7.17 21.58
CA ARG A 95 -8.95 7.60 21.11
C ARG A 95 -8.97 8.77 20.12
N TRP A 96 -7.83 9.35 19.75
CA TRP A 96 -7.79 10.53 18.89
C TRP A 96 -7.34 10.16 17.46
N SER A 97 -7.96 10.79 16.45
CA SER A 97 -7.48 10.65 15.08
C SER A 97 -6.11 11.31 14.94
N GLY A 98 -5.16 10.62 14.30
CA GLY A 98 -3.77 11.08 14.19
C GLY A 98 -3.64 12.53 13.73
N LEU A 99 -4.51 12.99 12.82
CA LEU A 99 -4.56 14.37 12.34
C LEU A 99 -4.75 15.42 13.46
N ARG A 100 -5.59 15.15 14.46
CA ARG A 100 -5.79 16.09 15.59
C ARG A 100 -4.57 16.14 16.50
N VAL A 101 -3.90 15.01 16.68
CA VAL A 101 -2.66 14.93 17.45
C VAL A 101 -1.55 15.71 16.73
N VAL A 102 -1.46 15.60 15.40
CA VAL A 102 -0.51 16.41 14.60
C VAL A 102 -0.80 17.90 14.70
N GLN A 103 -2.06 18.31 14.54
CA GLN A 103 -2.45 19.72 14.65
C GLN A 103 -2.14 20.28 16.04
N TRP A 104 -2.38 19.50 17.10
CA TRP A 104 -2.07 19.90 18.47
C TRP A 104 -0.58 19.98 18.75
N ILE A 105 0.21 19.00 18.29
CA ILE A 105 1.67 19.03 18.42
C ILE A 105 2.22 20.24 17.67
N GLY A 106 1.77 20.50 16.44
CA GLY A 106 2.17 21.67 15.67
C GLY A 106 1.82 22.99 16.37
N LEU A 107 0.66 23.07 17.03
CA LEU A 107 0.26 24.25 17.80
C LEU A 107 1.18 24.47 19.02
N ILE A 108 1.50 23.40 19.77
CA ILE A 108 2.40 23.47 20.92
C ILE A 108 3.79 23.93 20.50
N PHE A 109 4.34 23.38 19.41
CA PHE A 109 5.66 23.80 18.91
C PHE A 109 5.66 25.26 18.45
N LEU A 110 4.60 25.72 17.77
CA LEU A 110 4.46 27.12 17.37
C LEU A 110 4.39 28.05 18.59
N GLU A 111 3.61 27.68 19.61
CA GLU A 111 3.51 28.45 20.85
C GLU A 111 4.84 28.49 21.61
N CYS A 112 5.59 27.38 21.63
CA CYS A 112 6.93 27.34 22.20
C CYS A 112 7.92 28.24 21.46
N ASP A 113 7.94 28.22 20.12
CA ASP A 113 8.81 29.07 19.31
C ASP A 113 8.49 30.57 19.51
N VAL A 114 7.20 30.91 19.55
CA VAL A 114 6.74 32.28 19.82
C VAL A 114 7.14 32.70 21.23
N ALA A 115 6.97 31.84 22.24
CA ALA A 115 7.39 32.13 23.61
C ALA A 115 8.91 32.33 23.72
N LEU A 116 9.71 31.51 23.03
CA LEU A 116 11.17 31.62 23.02
C LEU A 116 11.64 32.90 22.31
N LEU A 117 10.98 33.31 21.23
CA LEU A 117 11.22 34.59 20.56
C LEU A 117 10.89 35.78 21.47
N ILE A 118 9.76 35.71 22.20
CA ILE A 118 9.35 36.76 23.15
C ILE A 118 10.35 36.84 24.31
N ILE A 119 10.76 35.71 24.88
CA ILE A 119 11.76 35.66 25.96
C ILE A 119 13.10 36.21 25.45
N GLY A 120 13.52 35.83 24.25
CA GLY A 120 14.70 36.39 23.60
C GLY A 120 14.63 37.92 23.47
N GLY A 121 13.49 38.43 23.00
CA GLY A 121 13.21 39.87 22.89
C GLY A 121 13.26 40.59 24.24
N ILE A 122 12.62 40.03 25.27
CA ILE A 122 12.62 40.58 26.63
C ILE A 122 14.04 40.60 27.20
N CYS A 123 14.80 39.52 27.06
CA CYS A 123 16.20 39.46 27.50
C CYS A 123 17.05 40.51 26.78
N THR A 124 16.87 40.70 25.47
CA THR A 124 17.61 41.75 24.74
C THR A 124 17.22 43.15 25.18
N ALA A 125 15.93 43.43 25.43
CA ALA A 125 15.45 44.73 25.89
C ALA A 125 15.91 45.03 27.33
N TRP A 126 15.92 44.02 28.20
CA TRP A 126 16.38 44.14 29.59
C TRP A 126 17.89 44.37 29.68
N ILE A 127 18.68 43.65 28.87
CA ILE A 127 20.12 43.91 28.76
C ILE A 127 20.38 45.33 28.24
N TRP A 128 19.57 45.83 27.30
CA TRP A 128 19.71 47.18 26.78
C TRP A 128 19.36 48.26 27.81
N SER A 129 18.41 48.01 28.71
CA SER A 129 17.97 49.01 29.68
C SER A 129 18.78 49.05 30.98
N SER A 130 19.71 48.12 31.19
CA SER A 130 20.50 48.06 32.43
C SER A 130 21.87 48.73 32.26
N GLU A 131 21.93 50.03 32.52
CA GLU A 131 23.19 50.80 32.55
C GLU A 131 24.16 50.28 33.62
N GLU A 132 23.62 49.69 34.69
CA GLU A 132 24.37 49.22 35.86
C GLU A 132 25.15 47.92 35.61
N ILE A 133 24.60 47.02 34.77
CA ILE A 133 25.28 45.80 34.33
C ILE A 133 26.38 46.12 33.31
N SER A 134 26.16 47.13 32.45
CA SER A 134 27.18 47.62 31.52
C SER A 134 28.40 48.20 32.23
N ALA A 135 28.21 48.83 33.40
CA ALA A 135 29.29 49.41 34.18
C ALA A 135 30.15 48.36 34.94
N GLN A 136 29.54 47.25 35.38
CA GLN A 136 30.24 46.22 36.17
C GLN A 136 31.03 45.22 35.32
N LEU A 137 30.66 44.98 34.06
CA LEU A 137 31.31 43.93 33.26
C LEU A 137 32.64 44.31 32.61
N GLY A 138 33.05 45.58 32.66
CA GLY A 138 34.26 46.05 32.00
C GLY A 138 34.16 45.99 30.46
N GLU A 139 34.84 46.91 29.77
CA GLU A 139 34.71 47.19 28.33
C GLU A 139 35.03 46.02 27.35
N GLY A 140 35.18 44.78 27.81
CA GLY A 140 35.64 43.65 27.00
C GLY A 140 34.63 42.57 26.64
N PHE A 141 33.51 42.42 27.37
CA PHE A 141 32.62 41.27 27.19
C PHE A 141 31.33 41.64 26.46
N SER A 142 31.33 41.48 25.13
CA SER A 142 30.10 41.61 24.33
C SER A 142 29.21 40.37 24.53
N PHE A 143 28.00 40.56 25.07
CA PHE A 143 26.98 39.52 25.23
C PHE A 143 26.34 39.09 23.90
N TRP A 144 26.59 39.86 22.85
CA TRP A 144 25.97 39.73 21.54
C TRP A 144 26.19 38.38 20.85
N PRO A 145 27.40 37.80 20.87
CA PRO A 145 27.66 36.50 20.24
C PRO A 145 26.86 35.37 20.88
N LEU A 146 26.63 35.42 22.21
CA LEU A 146 25.88 34.41 22.94
C LEU A 146 24.39 34.43 22.57
N CYS A 147 23.77 35.60 22.48
CA CYS A 147 22.36 35.73 22.09
C CYS A 147 22.11 35.30 20.63
N ILE A 148 23.04 35.62 19.73
CA ILE A 148 22.98 35.19 18.33
C ILE A 148 23.19 33.68 18.22
N LEU A 149 24.18 33.13 18.94
CA LEU A 149 24.46 31.69 18.96
C LEU A 149 23.25 30.91 19.51
N LEU A 150 22.64 31.38 20.60
CA LEU A 150 21.47 30.73 21.20
C LEU A 150 20.29 30.67 20.23
N SER A 151 19.99 31.81 19.56
CA SER A 151 18.91 31.91 18.56
C SER A 151 19.17 31.00 17.36
N VAL A 152 20.41 30.94 16.85
CA VAL A 152 20.78 30.06 15.73
C VAL A 152 20.72 28.59 16.12
N CYS A 153 21.18 28.24 17.33
CA CYS A 153 21.10 26.87 17.85
C CYS A 153 19.64 26.43 18.02
N LEU A 154 18.78 27.27 18.58
CA LEU A 154 17.34 27.03 18.72
C LEU A 154 16.67 26.82 17.36
N GLY A 155 16.92 27.70 16.39
CA GLY A 155 16.37 27.56 15.04
C GLY A 155 16.79 26.24 14.37
N LYS A 156 18.06 25.85 14.50
CA LYS A 156 18.54 24.55 13.98
C LYS A 156 17.91 23.36 14.71
N TRP A 157 17.75 23.44 16.03
CA TRP A 157 17.16 22.36 16.81
C TRP A 157 15.67 22.19 16.49
N CYS A 158 14.95 23.29 16.30
CA CYS A 158 13.56 23.28 15.87
C CYS A 158 13.43 22.69 14.45
N LEU A 159 14.27 23.10 13.50
CA LEU A 159 14.28 22.51 12.14
C LEU A 159 14.55 21.01 12.13
N LEU A 160 15.51 20.53 12.94
CA LEU A 160 15.82 19.11 13.04
C LEU A 160 14.68 18.31 13.67
N THR A 161 14.11 18.81 14.76
CA THR A 161 12.97 18.15 15.42
C THR A 161 11.71 18.15 14.57
N LEU A 162 11.44 19.23 13.82
CA LEU A 162 10.33 19.29 12.86
C LEU A 162 10.55 18.30 11.71
N GLY A 163 11.78 18.17 11.21
CA GLY A 163 12.14 17.20 10.17
C GLY A 163 11.92 15.75 10.60
N GLU A 164 12.39 15.38 11.79
CA GLU A 164 12.17 14.05 12.37
C GLU A 164 10.68 13.78 12.65
N LEU A 165 9.97 14.78 13.19
CA LEU A 165 8.52 14.68 13.40
C LEU A 165 7.78 14.45 12.07
N MET A 166 8.13 15.20 11.03
CA MET A 166 7.56 15.01 9.70
C MET A 166 7.84 13.61 9.14
N TYR A 167 9.04 13.08 9.36
CA TYR A 167 9.37 11.71 8.94
C TYR A 167 8.52 10.67 9.69
N VAL A 168 8.37 10.78 11.01
CA VAL A 168 7.54 9.89 11.81
C VAL A 168 6.07 10.00 11.40
N LEU A 169 5.57 11.21 11.14
CA LEU A 169 4.20 11.44 10.71
C LEU A 169 3.93 10.89 9.31
N LEU A 170 4.88 11.02 8.38
CA LEU A 170 4.83 10.40 7.07
C LEU A 170 4.79 8.86 7.17
N LEU A 171 5.57 8.29 8.10
CA LEU A 171 5.61 6.85 8.34
C LEU A 171 4.30 6.32 8.95
N ILE A 172 3.71 7.08 9.88
CA ILE A 172 2.41 6.77 10.50
C ILE A 172 1.29 6.90 9.46
N ASP A 173 1.30 7.94 8.64
CA ASP A 173 0.33 8.12 7.56
C ASP A 173 0.38 6.96 6.55
N GLY A 174 1.58 6.45 6.26
CA GLY A 174 1.77 5.26 5.43
C GLY A 174 1.13 3.99 6.03
N ARG A 175 1.39 3.69 7.31
CA ARG A 175 0.87 2.46 7.96
C ARG A 175 -0.63 2.55 8.26
N VAL A 176 -1.10 3.67 8.77
CA VAL A 176 -2.52 3.89 9.05
C VAL A 176 -3.30 3.94 7.74
N GLY A 177 -2.79 4.63 6.72
CA GLY A 177 -3.37 4.65 5.38
C GLY A 177 -3.45 3.27 4.74
N TYR A 178 -2.41 2.44 4.90
CA TYR A 178 -2.44 1.03 4.48
C TYR A 178 -3.57 0.25 5.16
N LEU A 179 -3.62 0.28 6.50
CA LEU A 179 -4.61 -0.48 7.28
C LEU A 179 -6.04 -0.02 6.98
N LEU A 180 -6.27 1.29 6.83
CA LEU A 180 -7.59 1.83 6.47
C LEU A 180 -8.02 1.42 5.07
N ARG A 181 -7.11 1.41 4.08
CA ARG A 181 -7.41 0.91 2.73
C ARG A 181 -7.68 -0.58 2.73
N LEU A 182 -6.88 -1.35 3.49
CA LEU A 182 -7.05 -2.79 3.61
C LEU A 182 -8.41 -3.12 4.25
N LEU A 183 -8.73 -2.48 5.38
CA LEU A 183 -10.01 -2.63 6.06
C LEU A 183 -11.17 -2.26 5.12
N TYR A 184 -11.04 -1.16 4.38
CA TYR A 184 -12.04 -0.74 3.40
C TYR A 184 -12.27 -1.80 2.32
N VAL A 185 -11.19 -2.39 1.78
CA VAL A 185 -11.29 -3.46 0.78
C VAL A 185 -11.90 -4.73 1.37
N ILE A 186 -11.63 -5.06 2.63
CA ILE A 186 -12.27 -6.22 3.28
C ILE A 186 -13.77 -5.95 3.49
N GLU A 187 -14.14 -4.78 3.99
CA GLU A 187 -15.54 -4.44 4.29
C GLU A 187 -16.39 -4.16 3.05
N LYS A 188 -15.82 -3.52 2.02
CA LYS A 188 -16.53 -3.10 0.79
C LYS A 188 -16.16 -3.93 -0.44
N GLY A 189 -15.24 -4.88 -0.28
CA GLY A 189 -14.85 -5.83 -1.31
C GLY A 189 -15.99 -6.75 -1.72
N GLY A 190 -16.96 -7.01 -0.84
CA GLY A 190 -18.13 -7.85 -1.12
C GLY A 190 -17.79 -9.34 -1.31
N CYS A 191 -18.67 -10.09 -1.98
CA CYS A 191 -18.49 -11.52 -2.25
C CYS A 191 -17.33 -11.84 -3.22
N TRP A 192 -16.37 -12.63 -2.77
CA TRP A 192 -15.15 -12.95 -3.53
C TRP A 192 -15.29 -14.14 -4.48
N ASP A 193 -16.39 -14.89 -4.45
CA ASP A 193 -16.52 -16.20 -5.13
C ASP A 193 -16.12 -16.16 -6.61
N ARG A 194 -16.60 -15.17 -7.36
CA ARG A 194 -16.27 -14.99 -8.79
C ARG A 194 -14.79 -14.68 -9.01
N CYS A 195 -14.21 -13.80 -8.21
CA CYS A 195 -12.79 -13.48 -8.29
C CYS A 195 -11.91 -14.63 -7.78
N VAL A 196 -12.34 -15.42 -6.80
CA VAL A 196 -11.61 -16.61 -6.35
C VAL A 196 -11.50 -17.61 -7.50
N SER A 197 -12.60 -17.88 -8.20
CA SER A 197 -12.55 -18.73 -9.40
C SER A 197 -11.65 -18.18 -10.49
N LEU A 198 -11.68 -16.85 -10.71
CA LEU A 198 -10.76 -16.21 -11.65
C LEU A 198 -9.30 -16.32 -11.20
N ILE A 199 -8.99 -16.15 -9.91
CA ILE A 199 -7.63 -16.29 -9.36
C ILE A 199 -7.10 -17.71 -9.59
N HIS A 200 -7.94 -18.73 -9.37
CA HIS A 200 -7.57 -20.11 -9.68
C HIS A 200 -7.31 -20.29 -11.17
N TYR A 201 -8.22 -19.83 -12.03
CA TYR A 201 -8.03 -19.87 -13.48
C TYR A 201 -6.70 -19.25 -13.90
N LEU A 202 -6.39 -18.05 -13.40
CA LEU A 202 -5.15 -17.32 -13.68
C LEU A 202 -3.89 -18.05 -13.17
N LYS A 203 -3.97 -18.65 -11.98
CA LYS A 203 -2.89 -19.48 -11.42
C LYS A 203 -2.65 -20.72 -12.29
N HIS A 204 -3.70 -21.45 -12.64
CA HIS A 204 -3.58 -22.65 -13.46
C HIS A 204 -3.26 -22.35 -14.94
N SER A 205 -3.49 -21.10 -15.37
CA SER A 205 -2.97 -20.52 -16.61
C SER A 205 -1.52 -20.03 -16.49
N ARG A 206 -0.89 -20.13 -15.30
CA ARG A 206 0.50 -19.66 -15.04
C ARG A 206 0.70 -18.15 -15.24
N LEU A 207 -0.36 -17.36 -15.16
CA LEU A 207 -0.32 -15.88 -15.28
C LEU A 207 -0.19 -15.19 -13.91
N LEU A 208 -0.51 -15.93 -12.84
CA LEU A 208 -0.22 -15.53 -11.47
C LEU A 208 0.97 -16.33 -10.93
N PRO A 209 1.92 -15.69 -10.24
CA PRO A 209 3.16 -16.33 -9.82
C PRO A 209 2.97 -17.44 -8.78
N SER A 210 2.09 -17.23 -7.79
CA SER A 210 1.77 -18.24 -6.76
C SER A 210 0.54 -17.83 -5.94
N LEU A 211 -0.07 -18.81 -5.26
CA LEU A 211 -1.05 -18.59 -4.19
C LEU A 211 -0.47 -19.09 -2.86
N PRO A 212 -0.80 -18.46 -1.72
CA PRO A 212 -1.73 -17.33 -1.55
C PRO A 212 -1.15 -15.99 -2.05
N ILE A 213 -2.03 -15.07 -2.48
CA ILE A 213 -1.63 -13.69 -2.84
C ILE A 213 -1.47 -12.86 -1.57
N VAL A 214 -0.24 -12.49 -1.24
CA VAL A 214 0.02 -11.55 -0.13
C VAL A 214 -0.24 -10.12 -0.60
N ILE A 215 -1.25 -9.46 -0.02
CA ILE A 215 -1.60 -8.06 -0.33
C ILE A 215 -0.64 -7.10 0.38
N THR A 216 0.15 -6.40 -0.40
CA THR A 216 1.12 -5.39 0.00
C THR A 216 0.54 -3.97 -0.09
N ALA A 217 1.27 -2.99 0.44
CA ALA A 217 0.88 -1.59 0.30
C ALA A 217 0.87 -1.11 -1.15
N TYR A 218 1.73 -1.67 -2.01
CA TYR A 218 1.77 -1.34 -3.43
C TYR A 218 0.46 -1.73 -4.12
N ASP A 219 -0.10 -2.90 -3.81
CA ASP A 219 -1.37 -3.37 -4.39
C ASP A 219 -2.53 -2.42 -4.05
N LEU A 220 -2.60 -1.98 -2.79
CA LEU A 220 -3.63 -1.04 -2.32
C LEU A 220 -3.44 0.37 -2.91
N GLN A 221 -2.22 0.73 -3.31
CA GLN A 221 -1.99 1.97 -4.05
C GLN A 221 -2.55 1.87 -5.48
N GLN A 222 -2.42 0.71 -6.13
CA GLN A 222 -2.93 0.48 -7.48
C GLN A 222 -4.47 0.50 -7.56
N VAL A 223 -5.18 0.16 -6.48
CA VAL A 223 -6.66 0.26 -6.42
C VAL A 223 -7.13 1.71 -6.57
N GLY A 224 -6.31 2.68 -6.17
CA GLY A 224 -6.65 4.10 -6.14
C GLY A 224 -7.31 4.53 -4.83
N GLY A 225 -7.90 5.73 -4.84
CA GLY A 225 -8.58 6.30 -3.68
C GLY A 225 -9.94 5.66 -3.40
N ARG A 226 -10.51 5.98 -2.23
CA ARG A 226 -11.83 5.47 -1.81
C ARG A 226 -12.93 5.73 -2.84
N ALA A 227 -13.00 6.94 -3.39
CA ALA A 227 -14.00 7.31 -4.40
C ALA A 227 -13.86 6.47 -5.67
N VAL A 228 -12.62 6.24 -6.13
CA VAL A 228 -12.32 5.39 -7.29
C VAL A 228 -12.78 3.96 -7.04
N SER A 229 -12.40 3.39 -5.90
CA SER A 229 -12.83 2.05 -5.51
C SER A 229 -14.36 1.94 -5.47
N SER A 230 -15.05 2.84 -4.77
CA SER A 230 -16.53 2.82 -4.67
C SER A 230 -17.25 2.90 -6.00
N SER A 231 -16.68 3.59 -6.99
CA SER A 231 -17.30 3.75 -8.32
C SER A 231 -17.28 2.47 -9.16
N ARG A 232 -16.47 1.48 -8.80
CA ARG A 232 -16.33 0.22 -9.53
C ARG A 232 -17.34 -0.83 -9.06
N PRO A 233 -17.80 -1.72 -9.96
CA PRO A 233 -18.45 -2.96 -9.56
C PRO A 233 -17.55 -3.80 -8.65
N GLN A 234 -18.18 -4.70 -7.89
CA GLN A 234 -17.50 -5.47 -6.87
C GLN A 234 -16.35 -6.32 -7.41
N ALA A 235 -16.58 -7.06 -8.51
CA ALA A 235 -15.56 -7.86 -9.17
C ALA A 235 -14.39 -7.01 -9.68
N ALA A 236 -14.66 -5.84 -10.28
CA ALA A 236 -13.62 -4.92 -10.72
C ALA A 236 -12.81 -4.32 -9.56
N ARG A 237 -13.45 -4.02 -8.41
CA ARG A 237 -12.75 -3.63 -7.18
C ARG A 237 -11.78 -4.71 -6.72
N GLN A 238 -12.26 -5.94 -6.61
CA GLN A 238 -11.47 -7.09 -6.16
C GLN A 238 -10.30 -7.38 -7.11
N TYR A 239 -10.58 -7.42 -8.41
CA TYR A 239 -9.59 -7.67 -9.45
C TYR A 239 -8.49 -6.60 -9.47
N SER A 240 -8.83 -5.32 -9.22
CA SER A 240 -7.87 -4.23 -9.19
C SER A 240 -6.73 -4.40 -8.16
N LEU A 241 -6.93 -5.24 -7.13
CA LEU A 241 -5.88 -5.55 -6.16
C LEU A 241 -4.73 -6.35 -6.74
N PHE A 242 -4.97 -7.20 -7.74
CA PHE A 242 -3.96 -8.12 -8.24
C PHE A 242 -3.77 -8.08 -9.76
N SER A 243 -4.58 -7.31 -10.50
CA SER A 243 -4.49 -7.18 -11.95
C SER A 243 -3.10 -6.75 -12.43
N HIS A 244 -2.42 -5.89 -11.68
CA HIS A 244 -1.08 -5.39 -12.00
C HIS A 244 0.04 -6.42 -11.79
N ARG A 245 -0.26 -7.54 -11.12
CA ARG A 245 0.68 -8.65 -10.91
C ARG A 245 0.67 -9.67 -12.03
N LEU A 246 -0.30 -9.57 -12.94
CA LEU A 246 -0.38 -10.47 -14.07
C LEU A 246 0.83 -10.25 -14.99
N SER A 247 1.42 -11.34 -15.45
CA SER A 247 2.46 -11.29 -16.47
C SER A 247 1.92 -10.73 -17.79
N ASP A 248 0.63 -10.99 -18.05
CA ASP A 248 -0.08 -10.49 -19.21
C ASP A 248 -0.59 -9.06 -18.99
N LYS A 249 -0.23 -8.18 -19.92
CA LYS A 249 -0.61 -6.77 -19.90
C LYS A 249 -2.00 -6.52 -20.50
N SER A 250 -2.54 -7.41 -21.35
CA SER A 250 -3.85 -7.20 -21.99
C SER A 250 -5.00 -7.24 -20.98
N ALA A 251 -4.84 -8.04 -19.93
CA ALA A 251 -5.79 -8.20 -18.84
C ALA A 251 -5.54 -7.24 -17.67
N ARG A 252 -4.53 -6.36 -17.76
CA ARG A 252 -4.22 -5.42 -16.68
C ARG A 252 -5.29 -4.33 -16.62
N LEU A 253 -5.98 -4.25 -15.49
CA LEU A 253 -6.92 -3.17 -15.22
C LEU A 253 -6.15 -1.89 -14.86
N SER A 254 -6.40 -0.82 -15.59
CA SER A 254 -5.87 0.52 -15.34
C SER A 254 -7.02 1.53 -15.31
N ARG A 255 -6.74 2.77 -14.87
CA ARG A 255 -7.74 3.85 -14.88
C ARG A 255 -7.17 5.08 -15.54
N VAL A 256 -7.85 5.60 -16.55
CA VAL A 256 -7.45 6.78 -17.32
C VAL A 256 -8.63 7.73 -17.34
N LYS A 257 -8.41 9.00 -16.97
CA LYS A 257 -9.46 10.05 -16.93
C LYS A 257 -10.74 9.68 -16.16
N GLY A 258 -10.62 8.78 -15.19
CA GLY A 258 -11.77 8.34 -14.37
C GLY A 258 -12.52 7.14 -14.93
N GLU A 259 -12.07 6.57 -16.06
CA GLU A 259 -12.65 5.39 -16.71
C GLU A 259 -11.71 4.20 -16.55
N ASP A 260 -12.28 3.00 -16.44
CA ASP A 260 -11.49 1.78 -16.31
C ASP A 260 -11.16 1.22 -17.70
N HIS A 261 -9.93 0.74 -17.88
CA HIS A 261 -9.46 0.17 -19.13
C HIS A 261 -8.78 -1.17 -18.87
N LEU A 262 -8.86 -2.09 -19.83
CA LEU A 262 -8.10 -3.34 -19.83
C LEU A 262 -7.04 -3.28 -20.91
N GLY A 263 -5.79 -3.42 -20.51
CA GLY A 263 -4.65 -3.33 -21.40
C GLY A 263 -3.58 -2.38 -20.89
N GLY A 264 -2.37 -2.51 -21.44
CA GLY A 264 -1.25 -1.64 -21.12
C GLY A 264 -1.16 -0.38 -21.99
N SER A 265 -1.98 -0.25 -23.05
CA SER A 265 -1.96 0.92 -23.94
C SER A 265 -3.04 1.92 -23.52
N ALA A 266 -2.73 3.21 -23.60
CA ALA A 266 -3.73 4.29 -23.45
C ALA A 266 -4.79 4.26 -24.55
N ASP A 267 -4.55 3.51 -25.63
CA ASP A 267 -5.46 3.38 -26.78
C ASP A 267 -6.52 2.28 -26.59
N SER A 268 -6.51 1.55 -25.47
CA SER A 268 -7.57 0.58 -25.21
C SER A 268 -8.86 1.30 -24.86
N ASP A 269 -9.99 0.87 -25.42
CA ASP A 269 -11.30 1.45 -25.09
C ASP A 269 -11.67 1.33 -23.63
N ALA A 270 -12.43 2.32 -23.15
CA ALA A 270 -12.96 2.32 -21.79
C ALA A 270 -13.99 1.19 -21.61
N LEU A 271 -13.96 0.58 -20.43
CA LEU A 271 -14.95 -0.39 -20.02
C LEU A 271 -16.27 0.29 -19.70
N THR A 272 -17.35 -0.24 -20.26
CA THR A 272 -18.71 0.14 -19.90
C THR A 272 -19.35 -1.00 -19.12
N TYR A 273 -19.73 -0.75 -17.87
CA TYR A 273 -20.42 -1.73 -17.03
C TYR A 273 -21.93 -1.58 -17.22
N PHE A 274 -22.58 -2.63 -17.71
CA PHE A 274 -24.03 -2.69 -17.87
C PHE A 274 -24.66 -3.35 -16.65
N SER A 275 -25.25 -2.54 -15.78
CA SER A 275 -26.05 -3.04 -14.68
C SER A 275 -27.51 -2.65 -14.89
N ILE A 276 -28.38 -3.64 -15.07
CA ILE A 276 -29.83 -3.42 -14.90
C ILE A 276 -30.12 -3.22 -13.41
N ASP A 277 -29.40 -3.94 -12.55
CA ASP A 277 -29.42 -3.79 -11.10
C ASP A 277 -28.07 -3.26 -10.60
N LEU A 278 -28.07 -2.13 -9.91
CA LEU A 278 -26.88 -1.51 -9.30
C LEU A 278 -26.14 -2.40 -8.27
N GLY A 279 -26.73 -3.55 -7.93
CA GLY A 279 -26.19 -4.52 -6.98
C GLY A 279 -25.51 -5.74 -7.60
N ASP A 280 -25.49 -5.89 -8.93
CA ASP A 280 -24.80 -7.03 -9.55
C ASP A 280 -23.29 -6.98 -9.20
N PRO A 281 -22.76 -7.99 -8.47
CA PRO A 281 -21.36 -7.98 -8.10
C PRO A 281 -20.41 -8.10 -9.29
N ASP A 282 -20.86 -8.67 -10.41
CA ASP A 282 -20.03 -8.95 -11.59
C ASP A 282 -20.81 -8.67 -12.89
N PRO A 283 -21.14 -7.40 -13.16
CA PRO A 283 -22.10 -7.03 -14.19
C PRO A 283 -21.56 -7.32 -15.60
N PRO A 284 -22.45 -7.55 -16.58
CA PRO A 284 -22.08 -7.56 -17.99
C PRO A 284 -21.24 -6.34 -18.34
N THR A 285 -20.17 -6.55 -19.09
CA THR A 285 -19.18 -5.52 -19.37
C THR A 285 -18.98 -5.41 -20.87
N LYS A 286 -18.92 -4.19 -21.40
CA LYS A 286 -18.57 -3.90 -22.79
C LYS A 286 -17.18 -3.31 -22.88
N ARG A 287 -16.47 -3.72 -23.91
CA ARG A 287 -15.20 -3.15 -24.36
C ARG A 287 -15.25 -3.11 -25.88
N ASP A 288 -15.06 -1.92 -26.44
CA ASP A 288 -15.14 -1.72 -27.89
C ASP A 288 -16.49 -2.22 -28.45
N GLU A 289 -16.51 -2.99 -29.53
CA GLU A 289 -17.70 -3.60 -30.13
C GLU A 289 -18.15 -4.88 -29.41
N TYR A 290 -17.45 -5.33 -28.37
CA TYR A 290 -17.72 -6.61 -27.71
C TYR A 290 -18.41 -6.43 -26.35
N VAL A 291 -19.43 -7.26 -26.10
CA VAL A 291 -20.13 -7.39 -24.83
C VAL A 291 -19.83 -8.75 -24.23
N TYR A 292 -19.54 -8.76 -22.94
CA TYR A 292 -19.20 -9.95 -22.17
C TYR A 292 -20.26 -10.20 -21.11
N SER A 293 -20.46 -11.47 -20.76
CA SER A 293 -21.45 -11.89 -19.76
C SER A 293 -21.23 -11.25 -18.38
N SER A 294 -19.98 -11.00 -18.02
CA SER A 294 -19.56 -10.42 -16.75
C SER A 294 -18.21 -9.74 -16.90
N PHE A 295 -17.82 -8.93 -15.90
CA PHE A 295 -16.48 -8.34 -15.85
C PHE A 295 -15.40 -9.41 -15.69
N THR A 296 -15.64 -10.49 -14.95
CA THR A 296 -14.61 -11.54 -14.86
C THR A 296 -14.50 -12.37 -16.14
N ASP A 297 -15.56 -12.47 -16.95
CA ASP A 297 -15.53 -13.20 -18.23
C ASP A 297 -14.73 -12.48 -19.32
N ILE A 298 -14.78 -11.14 -19.39
CA ILE A 298 -13.89 -10.38 -20.29
C ILE A 298 -12.42 -10.67 -19.98
N ILE A 299 -12.04 -10.83 -18.71
CA ILE A 299 -10.67 -11.21 -18.34
C ILE A 299 -10.30 -12.59 -18.89
N VAL A 300 -11.20 -13.57 -18.76
CA VAL A 300 -10.99 -14.94 -19.27
C VAL A 300 -10.79 -14.91 -20.80
N VAL A 301 -11.63 -14.17 -21.52
CA VAL A 301 -11.58 -14.08 -22.99
C VAL A 301 -10.33 -13.37 -23.49
N LEU A 302 -9.96 -12.24 -22.89
CA LEU A 302 -8.75 -11.50 -23.30
C LEU A 302 -7.49 -12.35 -23.13
N ILE A 303 -7.40 -13.04 -22.00
CA ILE A 303 -6.30 -13.95 -21.72
C ILE A 303 -6.24 -15.08 -22.74
N ASP A 304 -7.39 -15.67 -23.09
CA ASP A 304 -7.44 -16.71 -24.11
C ASP A 304 -6.94 -16.22 -25.47
N ARG A 305 -7.39 -15.04 -25.92
CA ARG A 305 -6.93 -14.45 -27.18
C ARG A 305 -5.40 -14.32 -27.22
N ASP A 306 -4.78 -13.89 -26.11
CA ASP A 306 -3.33 -13.80 -26.01
C ASP A 306 -2.63 -15.16 -25.93
N PHE A 307 -3.26 -16.16 -25.30
CA PHE A 307 -2.78 -17.55 -25.32
C PHE A 307 -2.70 -18.12 -26.73
N VAL A 308 -3.70 -17.85 -27.57
CA VAL A 308 -3.76 -18.37 -28.95
C VAL A 308 -2.73 -17.69 -29.84
N ASN A 309 -2.47 -16.39 -29.64
CA ASN A 309 -1.55 -15.61 -30.45
C ASN A 309 -0.06 -15.94 -30.22
N GLY A 310 0.27 -16.78 -29.23
CA GLY A 310 1.47 -17.62 -29.27
C GLY A 310 2.80 -16.93 -28.98
N PHE A 311 2.80 -15.71 -28.43
CA PHE A 311 4.03 -14.96 -28.15
C PHE A 311 4.86 -15.51 -26.98
N ASP A 312 4.27 -16.24 -26.03
CA ASP A 312 5.02 -16.89 -24.94
C ASP A 312 5.09 -18.41 -25.09
N PHE A 313 6.20 -18.88 -25.66
CA PHE A 313 6.51 -20.30 -25.84
C PHE A 313 6.60 -21.09 -24.52
N ARG A 314 6.87 -20.42 -23.38
CA ARG A 314 7.06 -21.07 -22.07
C ARG A 314 5.74 -21.37 -21.37
N LEU A 315 4.68 -20.68 -21.79
CA LEU A 315 3.33 -20.84 -21.27
C LEU A 315 2.44 -21.69 -22.17
N ARG A 316 2.94 -22.15 -23.33
CA ARG A 316 2.16 -22.86 -24.35
C ARG A 316 1.33 -23.98 -23.72
N PRO A 317 0.02 -23.77 -23.57
CA PRO A 317 -0.88 -24.86 -23.29
C PRO A 317 -0.79 -25.84 -24.46
N HIS A 318 -1.06 -27.09 -24.18
CA HIS A 318 -1.15 -28.06 -25.24
C HIS A 318 -2.52 -27.94 -25.90
N PHE A 319 -2.50 -27.69 -27.21
CA PHE A 319 -3.70 -27.63 -28.02
C PHE A 319 -3.93 -28.98 -28.68
N THR A 320 -5.15 -29.47 -28.57
CA THR A 320 -5.60 -30.72 -29.19
C THR A 320 -7.00 -30.50 -29.74
N LEU A 321 -7.33 -31.13 -30.87
CA LEU A 321 -8.69 -31.08 -31.40
C LEU A 321 -9.56 -32.16 -30.74
N PRO A 322 -10.89 -31.98 -30.66
CA PRO A 322 -11.79 -33.01 -30.16
C PRO A 322 -11.62 -34.34 -30.89
N ASP A 323 -11.41 -34.29 -32.21
CA ASP A 323 -11.19 -35.44 -33.09
C ASP A 323 -9.97 -36.26 -32.69
N ASP A 324 -8.99 -35.64 -32.02
CA ASP A 324 -7.80 -36.32 -31.52
C ASP A 324 -8.04 -37.04 -30.18
N LEU A 325 -9.10 -36.68 -29.45
CA LEU A 325 -9.37 -37.14 -28.08
C LEU A 325 -10.62 -38.02 -27.97
N ILE A 326 -11.57 -37.87 -28.90
CA ILE A 326 -12.88 -38.49 -28.87
C ILE A 326 -13.09 -39.26 -30.17
N ILE A 327 -13.35 -40.57 -30.05
CA ILE A 327 -13.75 -41.42 -31.17
C ILE A 327 -15.08 -42.09 -30.81
N PRO A 328 -16.17 -41.88 -31.58
CA PRO A 328 -16.27 -41.00 -32.76
C PRO A 328 -16.29 -39.50 -32.36
N PRO A 329 -15.85 -38.58 -33.23
CA PRO A 329 -15.86 -37.16 -32.94
C PRO A 329 -17.30 -36.70 -32.63
N PRO A 330 -17.50 -35.84 -31.61
CA PRO A 330 -18.81 -35.29 -31.33
C PRO A 330 -19.29 -34.51 -32.55
N LYS A 331 -20.60 -34.52 -32.83
CA LYS A 331 -21.15 -33.64 -33.86
C LYS A 331 -20.99 -32.21 -33.37
N GLU A 332 -19.95 -31.53 -33.85
CA GLU A 332 -19.55 -30.15 -33.50
C GLU A 332 -20.76 -29.22 -33.35
N TYR A 333 -21.69 -29.27 -34.30
CA TYR A 333 -22.91 -28.47 -34.29
C TYR A 333 -23.85 -28.68 -33.10
N GLN A 334 -23.94 -29.89 -32.53
CA GLN A 334 -24.84 -30.17 -31.40
C GLN A 334 -24.28 -29.59 -30.10
N LEU A 335 -22.99 -29.79 -29.85
CA LEU A 335 -22.32 -29.27 -28.66
C LEU A 335 -22.37 -27.74 -28.61
N THR A 336 -22.09 -27.07 -29.73
CA THR A 336 -22.16 -25.60 -29.81
C THR A 336 -23.58 -25.10 -29.52
N GLN A 337 -24.62 -25.71 -30.11
CA GLN A 337 -26.00 -25.32 -29.83
C GLN A 337 -26.42 -25.53 -28.37
N ASP A 338 -26.00 -26.63 -27.76
CA ASP A 338 -26.33 -26.92 -26.36
C ASP A 338 -25.64 -25.97 -25.39
N VAL A 339 -24.38 -25.62 -25.69
CA VAL A 339 -23.65 -24.59 -24.94
C VAL A 339 -24.33 -23.24 -25.09
N MET A 340 -24.73 -22.86 -26.31
CA MET A 340 -25.41 -21.58 -26.59
C MET A 340 -26.75 -21.45 -25.87
N ARG A 341 -27.53 -22.53 -25.75
CA ARG A 341 -28.86 -22.51 -25.13
C ARG A 341 -28.84 -22.37 -23.60
N GLN A 342 -27.71 -22.63 -22.96
CA GLN A 342 -27.61 -22.60 -21.50
C GLN A 342 -27.49 -21.18 -20.95
N PRO A 343 -28.12 -20.90 -19.79
CA PRO A 343 -28.11 -19.59 -19.16
C PRO A 343 -26.69 -19.09 -18.85
N ARG A 344 -26.54 -17.77 -18.76
CA ARG A 344 -25.24 -17.10 -18.58
C ARG A 344 -24.42 -17.68 -17.43
N GLY A 345 -23.12 -17.79 -17.65
CA GLY A 345 -22.12 -18.00 -16.61
C GLY A 345 -21.85 -19.46 -16.20
N GLN A 346 -22.72 -20.42 -16.54
CA GLN A 346 -22.46 -21.84 -16.26
C GLN A 346 -22.99 -22.78 -17.35
N TRP A 347 -22.27 -23.88 -17.56
CA TRP A 347 -22.67 -25.00 -18.40
C TRP A 347 -22.35 -26.31 -17.67
N LYS A 348 -23.37 -27.10 -17.29
CA LYS A 348 -23.19 -28.37 -16.55
C LYS A 348 -22.26 -28.26 -15.32
N GLY A 349 -22.35 -27.15 -14.59
CA GLY A 349 -21.53 -26.85 -13.42
C GLY A 349 -20.07 -26.49 -13.72
N CYS A 350 -19.72 -26.32 -15.00
CA CYS A 350 -18.49 -25.70 -15.47
C CYS A 350 -18.75 -24.22 -15.72
N ARG A 351 -17.72 -23.39 -15.57
CA ARG A 351 -17.82 -21.96 -15.86
C ARG A 351 -17.87 -21.72 -17.37
N LYS A 352 -18.73 -20.80 -17.79
CA LYS A 352 -18.93 -20.41 -19.19
C LYS A 352 -18.71 -18.90 -19.30
N ALA A 353 -17.74 -18.50 -20.12
CA ALA A 353 -17.45 -17.10 -20.44
C ALA A 353 -17.88 -16.84 -21.89
N ASP A 354 -18.85 -15.95 -22.06
CA ASP A 354 -19.41 -15.62 -23.38
C ASP A 354 -19.01 -14.22 -23.83
N GLU A 355 -18.82 -14.10 -25.14
CA GLU A 355 -18.53 -12.87 -25.87
C GLU A 355 -19.51 -12.71 -27.04
N TRP A 356 -20.03 -11.50 -27.18
CA TRP A 356 -20.93 -11.11 -28.26
C TRP A 356 -20.38 -9.87 -28.95
N SER A 357 -20.35 -9.87 -30.27
CA SER A 357 -20.12 -8.66 -31.06
C SER A 357 -21.42 -7.88 -31.19
N VAL A 358 -21.32 -6.55 -31.12
CA VAL A 358 -22.45 -5.64 -31.25
C VAL A 358 -22.14 -4.66 -32.37
N ASP A 359 -22.66 -4.99 -33.56
CA ASP A 359 -22.66 -4.09 -34.71
C ASP A 359 -24.02 -3.39 -34.80
N GLY A 360 -24.07 -2.13 -34.38
CA GLY A 360 -25.28 -1.29 -34.40
C GLY A 360 -26.47 -1.90 -33.65
N ALA A 361 -27.46 -2.38 -34.39
CA ALA A 361 -28.71 -2.94 -33.86
C ALA A 361 -28.70 -4.48 -33.75
N SER A 362 -27.64 -5.14 -34.25
CA SER A 362 -27.48 -6.59 -34.17
C SER A 362 -26.51 -6.97 -33.05
N MET A 363 -26.86 -8.03 -32.33
CA MET A 363 -25.99 -8.70 -31.37
C MET A 363 -25.69 -10.09 -31.92
N GLU A 364 -24.46 -10.31 -32.38
CA GLU A 364 -24.00 -11.59 -32.89
C GLU A 364 -23.13 -12.27 -31.83
N TRP A 365 -23.24 -13.59 -31.74
CA TRP A 365 -22.40 -14.35 -30.83
C TRP A 365 -21.03 -14.56 -31.48
N ASP A 366 -19.98 -14.08 -30.82
CA ASP A 366 -18.61 -14.11 -31.35
C ASP A 366 -17.84 -15.32 -30.79
N GLY A 367 -18.05 -15.65 -29.52
CA GLY A 367 -17.36 -16.78 -28.92
C GLY A 367 -17.82 -17.19 -27.53
N THR A 368 -17.41 -18.40 -27.13
CA THR A 368 -17.60 -18.94 -25.79
C THR A 368 -16.35 -19.70 -25.36
N ILE A 369 -15.95 -19.52 -24.12
CA ILE A 369 -14.91 -20.31 -23.45
C ILE A 369 -15.55 -21.09 -22.31
N LEU A 370 -15.39 -22.41 -22.34
CA LEU A 370 -15.80 -23.32 -21.28
C LEU A 370 -14.59 -23.69 -20.44
N ILE A 371 -14.61 -23.34 -19.15
CA ILE A 371 -13.59 -23.79 -18.20
C ILE A 371 -14.09 -25.07 -17.54
N LEU A 372 -13.53 -26.20 -17.97
CA LEU A 372 -13.95 -27.52 -17.51
C LEU A 372 -13.28 -27.90 -16.17
N CYS A 373 -12.05 -27.43 -15.96
CA CYS A 373 -11.22 -27.63 -14.78
C CYS A 373 -10.20 -26.49 -14.69
N GLY A 374 -9.84 -26.06 -13.48
CA GLY A 374 -8.79 -25.07 -13.22
C GLY A 374 -9.29 -23.77 -12.57
N ASP A 375 -10.60 -23.62 -12.36
CA ASP A 375 -11.21 -22.46 -11.70
C ASP A 375 -11.59 -22.73 -10.23
N LYS A 376 -11.18 -23.86 -9.66
CA LYS A 376 -11.42 -24.23 -8.26
C LYS A 376 -10.12 -24.50 -7.52
N ALA A 377 -10.17 -24.36 -6.20
CA ALA A 377 -9.00 -24.59 -5.34
C ALA A 377 -8.50 -26.04 -5.34
N ALA A 378 -9.39 -27.00 -5.57
CA ALA A 378 -9.06 -28.42 -5.63
C ALA A 378 -8.44 -28.85 -6.97
N ASP A 379 -8.53 -28.00 -7.98
CA ASP A 379 -7.97 -28.29 -9.29
C ASP A 379 -6.44 -28.10 -9.25
N ASP A 380 -5.73 -28.95 -9.97
CA ASP A 380 -4.26 -28.94 -10.07
C ASP A 380 -3.77 -28.59 -11.48
N PHE A 381 -4.66 -28.58 -12.47
CA PHE A 381 -4.39 -28.20 -13.86
C PHE A 381 -5.60 -27.49 -14.48
N LEU A 382 -5.37 -26.81 -15.59
CA LEU A 382 -6.41 -26.13 -16.38
C LEU A 382 -6.84 -27.03 -17.54
N VAL A 383 -8.14 -27.12 -17.78
CA VAL A 383 -8.72 -27.58 -19.05
C VAL A 383 -9.81 -26.61 -19.46
N ARG A 384 -9.71 -26.09 -20.68
CA ARG A 384 -10.77 -25.28 -21.28
C ARG A 384 -10.99 -25.63 -22.74
N VAL A 385 -12.16 -25.25 -23.24
CA VAL A 385 -12.60 -25.47 -24.62
C VAL A 385 -13.12 -24.15 -25.17
N ASP A 386 -12.66 -23.74 -26.35
CA ASP A 386 -13.16 -22.53 -27.02
C ASP A 386 -14.34 -22.83 -27.97
N SER A 387 -14.86 -21.80 -28.65
CA SER A 387 -15.98 -21.91 -29.59
C SER A 387 -15.66 -22.74 -30.84
N SER A 388 -14.37 -22.88 -31.19
CA SER A 388 -13.89 -23.78 -32.25
C SER A 388 -13.62 -25.20 -31.75
N LEU A 389 -14.08 -25.51 -30.54
CA LEU A 389 -13.85 -26.75 -29.80
C LEU A 389 -12.38 -27.07 -29.55
N LYS A 390 -11.48 -26.10 -29.68
CA LYS A 390 -10.06 -26.29 -29.40
C LYS A 390 -9.89 -26.52 -27.91
N ILE A 391 -9.25 -27.63 -27.57
CA ILE A 391 -8.99 -27.98 -26.18
C ILE A 391 -7.62 -27.46 -25.79
N CYS A 392 -7.58 -26.76 -24.67
CA CYS A 392 -6.39 -26.16 -24.09
C CYS A 392 -6.18 -26.76 -22.70
N THR A 393 -5.02 -27.38 -22.46
CA THR A 393 -4.68 -28.01 -21.18
C THR A 393 -3.31 -27.60 -20.65
N THR A 394 -3.20 -27.49 -19.33
CA THR A 394 -1.92 -27.36 -18.61
C THR A 394 -1.48 -28.64 -17.91
N GLU A 395 -2.18 -29.76 -18.17
CA GLU A 395 -1.73 -31.10 -17.75
C GLU A 395 -0.31 -31.38 -18.28
N PRO A 396 0.64 -31.78 -17.42
CA PRO A 396 1.96 -32.18 -17.88
C PRO A 396 1.87 -33.37 -18.84
N PRO A 397 2.55 -33.33 -20.00
CA PRO A 397 2.50 -34.43 -20.96
C PRO A 397 3.14 -35.69 -20.39
N VAL A 398 2.50 -36.84 -20.58
CA VAL A 398 3.10 -38.15 -20.30
C VAL A 398 4.24 -38.41 -21.29
N ALA A 399 5.44 -38.66 -20.76
CA ALA A 399 6.62 -38.90 -21.59
C ALA A 399 6.40 -40.09 -22.55
N TRP A 400 6.97 -40.00 -23.74
CA TRP A 400 6.97 -41.06 -24.78
C TRP A 400 5.63 -41.37 -25.44
N LYS A 401 4.52 -40.75 -25.00
CA LYS A 401 3.21 -40.88 -25.64
C LYS A 401 3.06 -39.90 -26.80
N ARG A 402 2.65 -40.43 -27.96
CA ARG A 402 2.45 -39.64 -29.19
C ARG A 402 1.01 -39.18 -29.37
N ARG A 403 0.04 -40.04 -29.02
CA ARG A 403 -1.39 -39.72 -29.16
C ARG A 403 -1.82 -38.71 -28.11
N PRO A 404 -2.61 -37.68 -28.47
CA PRO A 404 -3.06 -36.66 -27.52
C PRO A 404 -3.77 -37.22 -26.29
N ASP A 405 -4.62 -38.24 -26.44
CA ASP A 405 -5.36 -38.83 -25.33
C ASP A 405 -4.49 -39.67 -24.38
N GLU A 406 -3.45 -40.32 -24.92
CA GLU A 406 -2.42 -40.98 -24.11
C GLU A 406 -1.45 -39.98 -23.46
N ARG A 407 -1.26 -38.82 -24.09
CA ARG A 407 -0.34 -37.78 -23.64
C ARG A 407 -0.94 -36.92 -22.53
N TYR A 408 -2.26 -36.70 -22.55
CA TYR A 408 -3.03 -35.95 -21.56
C TYR A 408 -4.23 -36.76 -21.07
N PRO A 409 -3.99 -37.88 -20.35
CA PRO A 409 -5.04 -38.83 -20.00
C PRO A 409 -6.13 -38.23 -19.11
N ARG A 410 -5.79 -37.28 -18.22
CA ARG A 410 -6.78 -36.65 -17.34
C ARG A 410 -7.66 -35.67 -18.11
N THR A 411 -7.06 -34.90 -19.02
CA THR A 411 -7.76 -34.02 -19.95
C THR A 411 -8.72 -34.83 -20.82
N ALA A 412 -8.25 -35.93 -21.42
CA ALA A 412 -9.08 -36.80 -22.24
C ALA A 412 -10.26 -37.39 -21.46
N ALA A 413 -10.02 -37.88 -20.24
CA ALA A 413 -11.07 -38.40 -19.37
C ALA A 413 -12.12 -37.32 -19.01
N LEU A 414 -11.67 -36.11 -18.67
CA LEU A 414 -12.55 -34.99 -18.33
C LEU A 414 -13.42 -34.56 -19.52
N ILE A 415 -12.81 -34.47 -20.71
CA ILE A 415 -13.51 -34.15 -21.96
C ILE A 415 -14.57 -35.22 -22.26
N ARG A 416 -14.23 -36.51 -22.17
CA ARG A 416 -15.20 -37.61 -22.34
C ARG A 416 -16.33 -37.52 -21.31
N GLN A 417 -16.03 -37.21 -20.06
CA GLN A 417 -17.03 -37.10 -19.01
C GLN A 417 -17.99 -35.92 -19.19
N LYS A 418 -17.47 -34.75 -19.58
CA LYS A 418 -18.25 -33.50 -19.60
C LYS A 418 -18.86 -33.19 -20.95
N VAL A 419 -18.10 -33.42 -22.01
CA VAL A 419 -18.42 -33.03 -23.39
C VAL A 419 -19.16 -34.14 -24.13
N VAL A 420 -18.75 -35.40 -23.97
CA VAL A 420 -19.40 -36.54 -24.67
C VAL A 420 -20.66 -37.02 -23.97
N ALA A 421 -20.76 -36.83 -22.65
CA ALA A 421 -22.00 -37.07 -21.91
C ALA A 421 -23.02 -35.92 -22.07
N ALA A 422 -22.73 -34.93 -22.91
CA ALA A 422 -23.68 -33.94 -23.39
C ALA A 422 -24.26 -34.39 -24.71
#